data_AF-A0A9Q0MK23-F1
#
_entry.id   AF-A0A9Q0MK23-F1
#
_cell.length_a   1.000
_cell.length_b   1.000
_cell.length_c   1.000
_cell.angle_alpha   90.00
_cell.angle_beta   90.00
_cell.angle_gamma   90.00
#
_symmetry.space_group_name_H-M   'P 1'
#
loop_
_entity.id
_entity.type
_entity.pdbx_description
1 polymer ?
#
loop_
_entity_poly.entity_id
_entity_poly.type
_entity_poly.pdbx_seq_one_letter_code
_entity_poly.pdbx_strand_id
1 'polypeptide(L)'
;MGAIQVWTELSLYKQAPLRQPVFSEDGGFTLTNPATGYAHGLMQNRCQKCVWDYGPGTYVHEFAAALDLKRFREAVEGIRNILRLQGASFPLYGIFIRFSPSSTAMMSIEYGRATVHIEIVTPMRKNPFKNARSGLGSVQAIEQLLISLGGRPHWSMCGQSFHTKSMLAANSPNIAKFRAMMKKYDPNGVFLNKFGERITGASNQLTVDTRAIHCALNSNCICSKNADCATGQICKKMYGFNVCKDVLRQILPLNLFTHVTDELVLRKISNLFAVV
;
A
#
# COMPACT_ATOMS: atom_id res chain seq x y z
N MET A 1 6.88 -21.27 -15.69
CA MET A 1 6.81 -20.39 -14.51
C MET A 1 7.95 -19.40 -14.61
N GLY A 2 7.72 -18.08 -14.48
CA GLY A 2 8.79 -17.08 -14.68
C GLY A 2 9.83 -17.09 -13.55
N ALA A 3 11.07 -16.66 -13.81
CA ALA A 3 12.16 -16.67 -12.83
C ALA A 3 11.81 -15.92 -11.53
N ILE A 4 11.10 -14.78 -11.62
CA ILE A 4 10.57 -14.05 -10.45
C ILE A 4 9.62 -14.93 -9.65
N GLN A 5 8.67 -15.59 -10.32
CA GLN A 5 7.66 -16.39 -9.64
C GLN A 5 8.30 -17.58 -8.90
N VAL A 6 9.26 -18.25 -9.53
CA VAL A 6 10.03 -19.34 -8.89
C VAL A 6 10.81 -18.82 -7.69
N TRP A 7 11.45 -17.65 -7.82
CA TRP A 7 12.22 -17.05 -6.74
C TRP A 7 11.34 -16.54 -5.60
N THR A 8 10.18 -15.96 -5.89
CA THR A 8 9.17 -15.54 -4.91
C THR A 8 8.62 -16.75 -4.16
N GLU A 9 8.29 -17.84 -4.86
CA GLU A 9 7.82 -19.08 -4.23
C GLU A 9 8.90 -19.69 -3.32
N LEU A 10 10.14 -19.72 -3.78
CA LEU A 10 11.25 -20.18 -2.96
C LEU A 10 11.44 -19.30 -1.72
N SER A 11 11.56 -17.99 -1.90
CA SER A 11 11.96 -17.04 -0.85
C SER A 11 10.87 -16.67 0.17
N LEU A 12 9.59 -16.76 -0.19
CA LEU A 12 8.48 -16.42 0.70
C LEU A 12 7.77 -17.65 1.28
N TYR A 13 7.82 -18.79 0.59
CA TYR A 13 7.00 -19.95 0.96
C TYR A 13 7.81 -21.15 1.42
N LYS A 14 8.99 -21.39 0.83
CA LYS A 14 9.76 -22.62 1.09
C LYS A 14 10.99 -22.38 1.98
N GLN A 15 11.70 -21.27 1.77
CA GLN A 15 12.98 -21.00 2.39
C GLN A 15 13.23 -19.49 2.51
N ALA A 16 13.93 -19.03 3.55
CA ALA A 16 14.46 -17.67 3.60
C ALA A 16 15.95 -17.65 3.19
N PRO A 17 16.29 -17.49 1.89
CA PRO A 17 17.64 -17.76 1.37
C PRO A 17 18.72 -16.80 1.89
N LEU A 18 18.33 -15.66 2.45
CA LEU A 18 19.26 -14.61 2.88
C LEU A 18 19.40 -14.51 4.41
N ARG A 19 18.56 -15.23 5.18
CA ARG A 19 18.56 -15.10 6.63
C ARG A 19 17.87 -16.25 7.33
N GLN A 20 18.40 -16.62 8.50
CA GLN A 20 17.71 -17.54 9.37
C GLN A 20 16.32 -17.03 9.79
N PRO A 21 15.22 -17.76 9.47
CA PRO A 21 13.90 -17.45 10.01
C PRO A 21 13.93 -17.54 11.53
N VAL A 22 13.35 -16.55 12.18
CA VAL A 22 13.28 -16.48 13.65
C VAL A 22 12.45 -17.62 14.26
N PHE A 23 11.71 -18.39 13.43
CA PHE A 23 10.78 -19.45 13.83
C PHE A 23 11.15 -20.83 13.29
N SER A 24 12.37 -21.02 12.80
CA SER A 24 12.80 -22.36 12.41
C SER A 24 13.24 -23.14 13.65
N GLU A 25 12.57 -24.27 13.89
CA GLU A 25 12.95 -25.24 14.93
C GLU A 25 14.06 -26.19 14.46
N ASP A 26 14.41 -26.16 13.17
CA ASP A 26 15.33 -27.08 12.48
C ASP A 26 16.67 -26.46 12.06
N GLY A 27 17.05 -25.29 12.59
CA GLY A 27 18.39 -24.70 12.38
C GLY A 27 18.50 -23.61 11.32
N GLY A 28 17.37 -23.08 10.87
CA GLY A 28 17.30 -21.70 10.38
C GLY A 28 17.11 -21.53 8.89
N PHE A 29 16.40 -22.38 8.14
CA PHE A 29 16.13 -22.06 6.72
C PHE A 29 14.74 -22.43 6.23
N THR A 30 14.07 -23.38 6.90
CA THR A 30 12.76 -23.89 6.49
C THR A 30 11.65 -23.11 7.19
N LEU A 31 10.62 -22.70 6.44
CA LEU A 31 9.43 -22.04 6.98
C LEU A 31 8.31 -23.06 7.18
N THR A 32 7.93 -23.32 8.43
CA THR A 32 6.75 -24.15 8.72
C THR A 32 5.49 -23.28 8.61
N ASN A 33 4.65 -23.55 7.61
CA ASN A 33 3.36 -22.87 7.44
C ASN A 33 2.26 -23.68 8.17
N PRO A 34 1.42 -23.07 9.05
CA PRO A 34 1.37 -21.65 9.40
C PRO A 34 2.46 -21.19 10.36
N ALA A 35 3.14 -20.09 9.99
CA ALA A 35 3.98 -19.35 10.91
C ALA A 35 3.09 -18.59 11.90
N THR A 36 2.96 -19.10 13.12
CA THR A 36 2.14 -18.50 14.19
C THR A 36 3.02 -17.84 15.24
N GLY A 37 2.69 -16.62 15.68
CA GLY A 37 3.45 -15.89 16.69
C GLY A 37 2.94 -14.45 16.90
N TYR A 38 3.53 -13.72 17.85
CA TYR A 38 3.21 -12.32 18.04
C TYR A 38 3.69 -11.46 16.85
N ALA A 39 2.92 -10.44 16.45
CA ALA A 39 3.25 -9.59 15.30
C ALA A 39 4.65 -8.97 15.37
N HIS A 40 5.10 -8.57 16.57
CA HIS A 40 6.45 -8.04 16.77
C HIS A 40 7.55 -9.08 16.57
N GLY A 41 7.25 -10.39 16.63
CA GLY A 41 8.17 -11.47 16.30
C GLY A 41 8.10 -11.88 14.82
N LEU A 42 6.88 -11.90 14.24
CA LEU A 42 6.64 -12.28 12.85
C LEU A 42 7.10 -11.23 11.84
N MET A 43 7.02 -9.94 12.20
CA MET A 43 7.28 -8.81 11.31
C MET A 43 8.46 -7.93 11.78
N GLN A 44 9.20 -8.34 12.82
CA GLN A 44 10.41 -7.60 13.19
C GLN A 44 11.50 -7.80 12.13
N ASN A 45 11.81 -6.73 11.42
CA ASN A 45 13.13 -6.59 10.83
C ASN A 45 14.14 -6.31 11.95
N ARG A 46 14.65 -7.35 12.62
CA ARG A 46 15.89 -7.19 13.41
C ARG A 46 17.00 -7.08 12.38
N CYS A 47 17.80 -6.03 12.27
CA CYS A 47 18.92 -6.00 11.32
C CYS A 47 20.19 -5.45 12.00
N GLN A 48 21.36 -6.00 11.68
CA GLN A 48 22.65 -5.38 12.03
C GLN A 48 22.98 -4.23 11.06
N LYS A 49 22.65 -4.41 9.77
CA LYS A 49 22.51 -3.38 8.75
C LYS A 49 21.19 -3.60 8.04
N CYS A 50 20.37 -2.57 7.96
CA CYS A 50 19.02 -2.62 7.40
C CYS A 50 19.03 -2.23 5.92
N VAL A 51 17.93 -2.51 5.20
CA VAL A 51 17.83 -2.24 3.75
C VAL A 51 18.06 -0.78 3.37
N TRP A 52 17.83 0.16 4.29
CA TRP A 52 18.10 1.59 4.12
C TRP A 52 19.57 1.98 4.37
N ASP A 53 20.40 1.09 4.92
CA ASP A 53 21.83 1.33 5.14
C ASP A 53 22.68 1.03 3.90
N TYR A 54 22.10 0.39 2.86
CA TYR A 54 22.78 0.00 1.62
C TYR A 54 22.67 1.03 0.49
N GLY A 55 22.41 2.30 0.82
CA GLY A 55 22.20 3.38 -0.15
C GLY A 55 20.72 3.77 -0.26
N PRO A 56 20.32 4.54 -1.29
CA PRO A 56 18.92 4.97 -1.45
C PRO A 56 18.03 3.74 -1.57
N GLY A 57 17.44 3.36 -0.43
CA GLY A 57 16.71 2.12 -0.25
C GLY A 57 15.52 1.99 -1.18
N THR A 58 14.92 0.80 -1.19
CA THR A 58 13.62 0.59 -1.83
C THR A 58 12.56 1.30 -1.00
N TYR A 59 12.40 2.60 -1.23
CA TYR A 59 11.34 3.38 -0.61
C TYR A 59 10.01 2.97 -1.24
N VAL A 60 9.03 2.66 -0.39
CA VAL A 60 7.71 2.23 -0.82
C VAL A 60 6.63 3.20 -0.38
N HIS A 61 5.57 3.29 -1.16
CA HIS A 61 4.35 3.96 -0.81
C HIS A 61 3.24 2.93 -0.68
N GLU A 62 2.52 3.03 0.43
CA GLU A 62 1.49 2.09 0.80
C GLU A 62 0.11 2.72 0.65
N PHE A 63 -0.83 1.92 0.19
CA PHE A 63 -2.26 2.17 0.35
C PHE A 63 -2.84 1.04 1.19
N ALA A 64 -3.69 1.32 2.17
CA ALA A 64 -4.41 0.29 2.91
C ALA A 64 -5.87 0.67 3.19
N ALA A 65 -6.78 -0.29 3.02
CA ALA A 65 -8.18 -0.13 3.39
C ALA A 65 -8.73 -1.39 4.10
N ALA A 66 -9.63 -1.14 5.05
CA ALA A 66 -10.30 -2.13 5.88
C ALA A 66 -11.75 -2.33 5.44
N LEU A 67 -12.09 -3.50 4.90
CA LEU A 67 -13.42 -3.85 4.43
C LEU A 67 -14.11 -4.80 5.42
N ASP A 68 -15.45 -4.78 5.41
CA ASP A 68 -16.20 -5.87 6.02
C ASP A 68 -15.77 -7.20 5.37
N LEU A 69 -15.48 -8.21 6.19
CA LEU A 69 -15.04 -9.52 5.72
C LEU A 69 -15.97 -10.11 4.65
N LYS A 70 -17.29 -9.83 4.72
CA LYS A 70 -18.29 -10.28 3.74
C LYS A 70 -18.05 -9.75 2.33
N ARG A 71 -17.33 -8.64 2.18
CA ARG A 71 -17.00 -8.01 0.89
C ARG A 71 -15.68 -8.52 0.29
N PHE A 72 -14.99 -9.45 0.96
CA PHE A 72 -13.66 -9.90 0.54
C PHE A 72 -13.65 -10.48 -0.88
N ARG A 73 -14.59 -11.37 -1.20
CA ARG A 73 -14.69 -11.99 -2.53
C ARG A 73 -14.84 -10.95 -3.64
N GLU A 74 -15.77 -10.01 -3.45
CA GLU A 74 -16.04 -8.95 -4.41
C GLU A 74 -14.83 -8.03 -4.61
N ALA A 75 -14.09 -7.73 -3.53
CA ALA A 75 -12.84 -6.98 -3.60
C ALA A 75 -11.78 -7.71 -4.43
N VAL A 76 -11.56 -9.01 -4.20
CA VAL A 76 -10.57 -9.81 -4.95
C VAL A 76 -10.93 -9.92 -6.43
N GLU A 77 -12.21 -10.15 -6.75
CA GLU A 77 -12.70 -10.23 -8.13
C GLU A 77 -12.55 -8.88 -8.85
N GLY A 78 -12.90 -7.77 -8.19
CA GLY A 78 -12.73 -6.43 -8.75
C GLY A 78 -11.26 -6.05 -8.98
N ILE A 79 -10.36 -6.36 -8.03
CA ILE A 79 -8.91 -6.16 -8.18
C ILE A 79 -8.39 -6.95 -9.40
N ARG A 80 -8.78 -8.22 -9.52
CA ARG A 80 -8.39 -9.06 -10.66
C ARG A 80 -8.85 -8.46 -11.99
N ASN A 81 -10.08 -7.96 -12.06
CA ASN A 81 -10.63 -7.35 -13.27
C ASN A 81 -9.90 -6.05 -13.63
N ILE A 82 -9.57 -5.21 -12.65
CA ILE A 82 -8.77 -4.00 -12.86
C ILE A 82 -7.39 -4.37 -13.44
N LEU A 83 -6.71 -5.35 -12.85
CA LEU A 83 -5.38 -5.76 -13.30
C LEU A 83 -5.36 -6.40 -14.69
N ARG A 84 -6.47 -7.00 -15.13
CA ARG A 84 -6.64 -7.46 -16.51
C ARG A 84 -6.78 -6.31 -17.52
N LEU A 85 -7.38 -5.20 -17.12
CA LEU A 85 -7.52 -4.01 -17.98
C LEU A 85 -6.18 -3.28 -18.12
N GLN A 86 -5.43 -3.17 -17.02
CA GLN A 86 -4.10 -2.57 -17.00
C GLN A 86 -3.29 -3.16 -15.84
N GLY A 87 -2.11 -3.70 -16.15
CA GLY A 87 -1.20 -4.23 -15.13
C GLY A 87 -0.67 -3.12 -14.22
N ALA A 88 -0.25 -3.52 -13.01
CA ALA A 88 0.44 -2.67 -12.05
C ALA A 88 1.67 -3.37 -11.49
N SER A 89 2.62 -2.59 -10.97
CA SER A 89 3.78 -3.13 -10.27
C SER A 89 3.54 -3.10 -8.76
N PHE A 90 3.64 -4.27 -8.14
CA PHE A 90 3.54 -4.46 -6.69
C PHE A 90 4.87 -5.02 -6.18
N PRO A 91 5.88 -4.17 -5.95
CA PRO A 91 7.20 -4.61 -5.51
C PRO A 91 7.14 -5.28 -4.13
N LEU A 92 8.22 -6.00 -3.80
CA LEU A 92 8.42 -6.74 -2.55
C LEU A 92 7.48 -7.93 -2.39
N TYR A 93 6.25 -7.70 -1.92
CA TYR A 93 5.37 -8.76 -1.43
C TYR A 93 3.98 -8.77 -2.09
N GLY A 94 3.74 -7.92 -3.09
CA GLY A 94 2.48 -7.92 -3.82
C GLY A 94 1.36 -7.14 -3.13
N ILE A 95 0.19 -7.79 -3.00
CA ILE A 95 -0.99 -7.26 -2.30
C ILE A 95 -1.11 -8.01 -0.95
N PHE A 96 -1.03 -7.27 0.14
CA PHE A 96 -1.18 -7.83 1.49
C PHE A 96 -2.65 -7.97 1.86
N ILE A 97 -2.99 -9.13 2.40
CA ILE A 97 -4.33 -9.43 2.90
C ILE A 97 -4.19 -9.90 4.34
N ARG A 98 -4.81 -9.17 5.27
CA ARG A 98 -4.82 -9.51 6.70
C ARG A 98 -6.25 -9.54 7.21
N PHE A 99 -6.47 -10.31 8.26
CA PHE A 99 -7.78 -10.44 8.88
C PHE A 99 -7.71 -10.02 10.33
N SER A 100 -8.75 -9.33 10.80
CA SER A 100 -8.85 -8.92 12.20
C SER A 100 -10.28 -9.11 12.71
N PRO A 101 -10.44 -9.41 14.01
CA PRO A 101 -11.77 -9.36 14.63
C PRO A 101 -12.30 -7.93 14.68
N SER A 102 -13.55 -7.79 15.11
CA SER A 102 -14.14 -6.48 15.41
C SER A 102 -13.39 -5.80 16.56
N SER A 103 -13.26 -4.49 16.47
CA SER A 103 -12.74 -3.64 17.54
C SER A 103 -13.85 -2.82 18.21
N THR A 104 -13.63 -2.44 19.46
CA THR A 104 -14.47 -1.50 20.22
C THR A 104 -13.88 -0.09 20.26
N ALA A 105 -12.65 0.12 19.78
CA ALA A 105 -12.01 1.44 19.76
C ALA A 105 -12.73 2.38 18.78
N MET A 106 -13.11 3.59 19.25
CA MET A 106 -14.04 4.48 18.54
C MET A 106 -13.64 4.80 17.10
N MET A 107 -12.34 4.98 16.86
CA MET A 107 -11.76 5.38 15.56
C MET A 107 -10.99 4.23 14.88
N SER A 108 -11.10 3.01 15.38
CA SER A 108 -10.50 1.85 14.72
C SER A 108 -11.20 1.59 13.39
N ILE A 109 -10.40 1.27 12.37
CA ILE A 109 -10.93 0.93 11.03
C ILE A 109 -11.67 -0.43 11.06
N GLU A 110 -11.50 -1.20 12.12
CA GLU A 110 -12.17 -2.46 12.45
C GLU A 110 -13.41 -2.28 13.34
N TYR A 111 -13.79 -1.04 13.70
CA TYR A 111 -14.88 -0.81 14.66
C TYR A 111 -16.18 -1.51 14.28
N GLY A 112 -16.68 -2.37 15.17
CA GLY A 112 -17.98 -3.02 15.05
C GLY A 112 -18.10 -4.09 13.96
N ARG A 113 -17.01 -4.52 13.30
CA ARG A 113 -17.06 -5.58 12.28
C ARG A 113 -15.77 -6.38 12.15
N ALA A 114 -15.89 -7.68 11.93
CA ALA A 114 -14.78 -8.50 11.44
C ALA A 114 -14.32 -7.95 10.08
N THR A 115 -13.02 -7.79 9.93
CA THR A 115 -12.45 -6.94 8.88
C THR A 115 -11.39 -7.70 8.10
N VAL A 116 -11.39 -7.50 6.78
CA VAL A 116 -10.26 -7.82 5.91
C VAL A 116 -9.54 -6.52 5.56
N HIS A 117 -8.23 -6.52 5.75
CA HIS A 117 -7.33 -5.44 5.38
C HIS A 117 -6.70 -5.78 4.04
N ILE A 118 -6.86 -4.91 3.06
CA ILE A 118 -6.19 -5.04 1.76
C ILE A 118 -5.23 -3.87 1.63
N GLU A 119 -3.97 -4.21 1.43
CA GLU A 119 -2.87 -3.26 1.37
C GLU A 119 -2.03 -3.48 0.12
N ILE A 120 -1.63 -2.37 -0.49
CA ILE A 120 -0.93 -2.32 -1.75
C ILE A 120 0.34 -1.50 -1.56
N VAL A 121 1.46 -2.13 -1.86
CA VAL A 121 2.77 -1.49 -1.83
C VAL A 121 3.14 -1.11 -3.25
N THR A 122 3.57 0.14 -3.44
CA THR A 122 4.02 0.68 -4.74
C THR A 122 5.41 1.31 -4.59
N PRO A 123 6.23 1.36 -5.65
CA PRO A 123 7.52 2.03 -5.57
C PRO A 123 7.36 3.52 -5.30
N MET A 124 8.20 4.10 -4.42
CA MET A 124 8.35 5.55 -4.36
C MET A 124 9.04 6.07 -5.62
N ARG A 125 8.92 7.38 -5.82
CA ARG A 125 9.38 8.08 -7.01
C ARG A 125 10.57 8.95 -6.65
N LYS A 126 11.54 9.03 -7.56
CA LYS A 126 12.64 10.02 -7.46
C LYS A 126 12.10 11.46 -7.33
N ASN A 127 11.06 11.79 -8.10
CA ASN A 127 10.36 13.06 -7.97
C ASN A 127 8.85 12.81 -7.78
N PRO A 128 8.31 12.90 -6.55
CA PRO A 128 6.91 12.63 -6.26
C PRO A 128 5.94 13.70 -6.78
N PHE A 129 6.46 14.83 -7.30
CA PHE A 129 5.66 15.94 -7.81
C PHE A 129 5.51 15.93 -9.34
N LYS A 130 6.38 15.20 -10.05
CA LYS A 130 6.40 15.15 -11.52
C LYS A 130 6.18 13.75 -12.10
N ASN A 131 6.74 12.71 -11.47
CA ASN A 131 6.82 11.39 -12.09
C ASN A 131 5.63 10.52 -11.65
N ALA A 132 4.93 9.88 -12.59
CA ALA A 132 3.94 8.86 -12.26
C ALA A 132 4.60 7.61 -11.66
N ARG A 133 3.86 6.89 -10.80
CA ARG A 133 4.23 5.52 -10.41
C ARG A 133 3.84 4.57 -11.53
N SER A 134 4.61 3.49 -11.71
CA SER A 134 4.22 2.43 -12.63
C SER A 134 2.88 1.83 -12.22
N GLY A 135 1.92 1.77 -13.16
CA GLY A 135 0.59 1.26 -12.89
C GLY A 135 -0.30 2.15 -12.02
N LEU A 136 0.01 3.45 -11.89
CA LEU A 136 -0.75 4.39 -11.04
C LEU A 136 -2.26 4.33 -11.29
N GLY A 137 -2.68 4.26 -12.55
CA GLY A 137 -4.11 4.19 -12.90
C GLY A 137 -4.81 2.96 -12.31
N SER A 138 -4.15 1.80 -12.33
CA SER A 138 -4.69 0.57 -11.75
C SER A 138 -4.73 0.62 -10.23
N VAL A 139 -3.69 1.19 -9.61
CA VAL A 139 -3.68 1.41 -8.16
C VAL A 139 -4.85 2.32 -7.77
N GLN A 140 -5.01 3.48 -8.41
CA GLN A 140 -6.12 4.41 -8.15
C GLN A 140 -7.50 3.79 -8.36
N ALA A 141 -7.67 2.91 -9.37
CA ALA A 141 -8.91 2.17 -9.55
C ALA A 141 -9.17 1.19 -8.41
N ILE A 142 -8.13 0.49 -7.91
CA ILE A 142 -8.26 -0.41 -6.77
C ILE A 142 -8.59 0.36 -5.49
N GLU A 143 -7.90 1.49 -5.23
CA GLU A 143 -8.20 2.35 -4.07
C GLU A 143 -9.69 2.75 -4.07
N GLN A 144 -10.20 3.25 -5.20
CA GLN A 144 -11.59 3.67 -5.33
C GLN A 144 -12.58 2.49 -5.25
N LEU A 145 -12.24 1.33 -5.83
CA LEU A 145 -13.03 0.11 -5.68
C LEU A 145 -13.19 -0.24 -4.20
N LEU A 146 -12.10 -0.34 -3.45
CA LEU A 146 -12.13 -0.77 -2.05
C LEU A 146 -12.95 0.19 -1.19
N ILE A 147 -12.84 1.50 -1.43
CA ILE A 147 -13.67 2.50 -0.77
C ILE A 147 -15.14 2.37 -1.17
N SER A 148 -15.45 2.14 -2.45
CA SER A 148 -16.83 1.96 -2.92
C SER A 148 -17.53 0.73 -2.32
N LEU A 149 -16.78 -0.29 -1.91
CA LEU A 149 -17.27 -1.46 -1.21
C LEU A 149 -17.52 -1.24 0.29
N GLY A 150 -17.43 0.01 0.77
CA GLY A 150 -17.56 0.36 2.19
C GLY A 150 -16.25 0.17 2.96
N GLY A 151 -15.11 0.24 2.27
CA GLY A 151 -13.78 0.21 2.87
C GLY A 151 -13.49 1.46 3.68
N ARG A 152 -12.93 1.27 4.87
CA ARG A 152 -12.43 2.34 5.74
C ARG A 152 -10.95 2.57 5.42
N PRO A 153 -10.56 3.78 4.97
CA PRO A 153 -9.16 4.07 4.63
C PRO A 153 -8.29 4.06 5.89
N HIS A 154 -7.10 3.49 5.78
CA HIS A 154 -6.14 3.48 6.88
C HIS A 154 -5.64 4.90 7.19
N TRP A 155 -5.55 5.26 8.48
CA TRP A 155 -5.28 6.63 8.91
C TRP A 155 -3.95 7.23 8.42
N SER A 156 -2.91 6.42 8.28
CA SER A 156 -1.56 6.87 7.87
C SER A 156 -1.14 6.40 6.47
N MET A 157 -1.92 5.53 5.83
CA MET A 157 -1.55 4.84 4.58
C MET A 157 -2.61 5.07 3.51
N CYS A 158 -3.21 6.26 3.49
CA CYS A 158 -4.19 6.65 2.47
C CYS A 158 -3.99 8.12 2.11
N GLY A 159 -4.28 8.44 0.84
CA GLY A 159 -4.26 9.81 0.35
C GLY A 159 -5.31 10.69 1.02
N GLN A 160 -5.06 11.99 1.02
CA GLN A 160 -5.96 12.98 1.61
C GLN A 160 -7.37 12.99 1.00
N SER A 161 -7.49 12.59 -0.26
CA SER A 161 -8.78 12.44 -0.96
C SER A 161 -9.73 11.42 -0.31
N PHE A 162 -9.20 10.46 0.47
CA PHE A 162 -10.01 9.47 1.18
C PHE A 162 -10.37 9.87 2.62
N HIS A 163 -9.87 11.02 3.10
CA HIS A 163 -10.16 11.55 4.44
C HIS A 163 -10.89 12.90 4.37
N THR A 164 -11.81 13.03 3.42
CA THR A 164 -12.71 14.18 3.33
C THR A 164 -13.76 14.14 4.43
N LYS A 165 -14.41 15.27 4.72
CA LYS A 165 -15.47 15.36 5.73
C LYS A 165 -16.61 14.37 5.49
N SER A 166 -17.03 14.19 4.24
CA SER A 166 -18.07 13.22 3.86
C SER A 166 -17.61 11.78 4.09
N MET A 167 -16.38 11.44 3.71
CA MET A 167 -15.82 10.11 3.95
C MET A 167 -15.61 9.81 5.43
N LEU A 168 -15.14 10.78 6.22
CA LEU A 168 -15.03 10.62 7.67
C LEU A 168 -16.40 10.34 8.29
N ALA A 169 -17.45 11.06 7.86
CA ALA A 169 -18.81 10.82 8.33
C ALA A 169 -19.34 9.42 7.93
N ALA A 170 -19.06 8.98 6.70
CA ALA A 170 -19.50 7.66 6.22
C ALA A 170 -18.74 6.49 6.88
N ASN A 171 -17.44 6.67 7.15
CA ASN A 171 -16.55 5.57 7.55
C ASN A 171 -16.28 5.50 9.06
N SER A 172 -16.58 6.57 9.81
CA SER A 172 -16.31 6.66 11.25
C SER A 172 -17.62 6.82 12.05
N PRO A 173 -18.35 5.73 12.35
CA PRO A 173 -19.66 5.81 12.99
C PRO A 173 -19.65 6.49 14.37
N ASN A 174 -18.51 6.51 15.07
CA ASN A 174 -18.36 7.19 16.37
C ASN A 174 -17.72 8.57 16.28
N ILE A 175 -17.60 9.17 15.10
CA ILE A 175 -16.91 10.47 14.93
C ILE A 175 -17.46 11.53 15.89
N ALA A 176 -18.78 11.59 16.11
CA ALA A 176 -19.39 12.54 17.04
C ALA A 176 -18.95 12.31 18.49
N LYS A 177 -18.94 11.04 18.96
CA LYS A 177 -18.47 10.68 20.30
C LYS A 177 -16.98 10.98 20.46
N PHE A 178 -16.19 10.67 19.44
CA PHE A 178 -14.75 10.94 19.43
C PHE A 178 -14.46 12.45 19.52
N ARG A 179 -15.17 13.27 18.74
CA ARG A 179 -15.08 14.75 18.80
C ARG A 179 -15.42 15.29 20.19
N ALA A 180 -16.45 14.75 20.83
CA ALA A 180 -16.81 15.14 22.19
C ALA A 180 -15.68 14.82 23.19
N MET A 181 -15.02 13.67 23.04
CA MET A 181 -13.85 13.31 23.86
C MET A 181 -12.65 14.19 23.58
N MET A 182 -12.35 14.49 22.30
CA MET A 182 -11.29 15.44 21.95
C MET A 182 -11.50 16.79 22.64
N LYS A 183 -12.73 17.35 22.56
CA LYS A 183 -13.06 18.63 23.23
C LYS A 183 -12.97 18.54 24.75
N LYS A 184 -13.32 17.41 25.35
CA LYS A 184 -13.26 17.21 26.81
C LYS A 184 -11.82 17.19 27.32
N TYR A 185 -10.92 16.48 26.62
CA TYR A 185 -9.56 16.24 27.07
C TYR A 185 -8.54 17.27 26.54
N ASP A 186 -8.84 17.94 25.44
CA ASP A 186 -8.02 19.01 24.85
C ASP A 186 -8.91 20.21 24.47
N PRO A 187 -9.48 20.92 25.45
CA PRO A 187 -10.42 22.03 25.19
C PRO A 187 -9.78 23.20 24.44
N ASN A 188 -8.45 23.35 24.58
CA ASN A 188 -7.67 24.42 23.95
C ASN A 188 -7.06 23.99 22.61
N GLY A 189 -7.21 22.72 22.21
CA GLY A 189 -6.69 22.22 20.94
C GLY A 189 -5.16 22.18 20.85
N VAL A 190 -4.47 22.01 21.98
CA VAL A 190 -3.00 21.99 22.06
C VAL A 190 -2.40 20.91 21.16
N PHE A 191 -3.11 19.79 20.95
CA PHE A 191 -2.65 18.67 20.13
C PHE A 191 -3.23 18.68 18.71
N LEU A 192 -4.00 19.70 18.33
CA LEU A 192 -4.61 19.77 17.01
C LEU A 192 -3.61 20.24 15.94
N ASN A 193 -3.50 19.46 14.88
CA ASN A 193 -2.92 19.88 13.61
C ASN A 193 -4.04 19.99 12.55
N LYS A 194 -3.70 20.40 11.33
CA LYS A 194 -4.67 20.50 10.20
C LYS A 194 -5.44 19.20 9.91
N PHE A 195 -4.88 18.03 10.21
CA PHE A 195 -5.60 16.76 10.10
C PHE A 195 -6.59 16.58 11.25
N GLY A 196 -6.17 16.86 12.48
CA GLY A 196 -7.04 16.90 13.66
C GLY A 196 -8.21 17.88 13.49
N GLU A 197 -7.96 19.07 12.94
CA GLU A 197 -9.01 20.05 12.63
C GLU A 197 -10.04 19.54 11.62
N ARG A 198 -9.63 18.70 10.67
CA ARG A 198 -10.57 18.01 9.76
C ARG A 198 -11.36 16.94 10.48
N ILE A 199 -10.73 16.21 11.39
CA ILE A 199 -11.43 15.25 12.24
C ILE A 199 -12.46 15.97 13.10
N THR A 200 -12.16 17.12 13.71
CA THR A 200 -13.12 17.91 14.50
C THR A 200 -14.17 18.61 13.65
N GLY A 201 -13.88 18.84 12.38
CA GLY A 201 -14.72 19.59 11.45
C GLY A 201 -14.54 21.11 11.55
N ALA A 202 -13.51 21.56 12.27
CA ALA A 202 -13.12 22.97 12.38
C ALA A 202 -12.53 23.51 11.06
N SER A 203 -11.93 22.65 10.25
CA SER A 203 -11.37 22.99 8.94
C SER A 203 -11.61 21.87 7.93
N ASN A 204 -11.64 22.22 6.64
CA ASN A 204 -11.57 21.26 5.53
C ASN A 204 -10.22 21.34 4.79
N GLN A 205 -9.28 22.14 5.28
CA GLN A 205 -8.03 22.40 4.59
C GLN A 205 -7.15 21.15 4.56
N LEU A 206 -6.69 20.79 3.36
CA LEU A 206 -5.68 19.76 3.19
C LEU A 206 -4.29 20.34 3.42
N THR A 207 -3.41 19.59 4.08
CA THR A 207 -1.98 19.88 4.07
C THR A 207 -1.40 19.31 2.78
N VAL A 208 -1.13 20.18 1.80
CA VAL A 208 -0.55 19.81 0.51
C VAL A 208 0.81 20.48 0.38
N ASP A 209 1.80 19.74 -0.12
CA ASP A 209 3.12 20.28 -0.44
C ASP A 209 2.99 21.32 -1.55
N THR A 210 3.61 22.50 -1.39
CA THR A 210 3.51 23.62 -2.34
C THR A 210 4.07 23.28 -3.73
N ARG A 211 4.91 22.25 -3.83
CA ARG A 211 5.46 21.74 -5.11
C ARG A 211 4.50 20.80 -5.84
N ALA A 212 3.41 20.37 -5.19
CA ALA A 212 2.44 19.45 -5.78
C ALA A 212 1.55 20.17 -6.80
N ILE A 213 1.95 20.10 -8.06
CA ILE A 213 1.20 20.67 -9.20
C ILE A 213 0.11 19.72 -9.75
N HIS A 214 0.25 18.41 -9.51
CA HIS A 214 -0.68 17.37 -9.96
C HIS A 214 -1.36 16.72 -8.74
N CYS A 215 -2.61 17.09 -8.44
CA CYS A 215 -3.25 16.68 -7.19
C CYS A 215 -3.50 15.16 -7.10
N ALA A 216 -3.78 14.48 -8.22
CA ALA A 216 -4.08 13.05 -8.23
C ALA A 216 -2.80 12.20 -8.09
N LEU A 217 -1.64 12.79 -8.38
CA LEU A 217 -0.35 12.11 -8.29
C LEU A 217 0.04 11.75 -6.86
N ASN A 218 -0.43 12.51 -5.87
CA ASN A 218 -0.20 12.26 -4.44
C ASN A 218 -1.51 11.93 -3.70
N SER A 219 -2.53 11.47 -4.45
CA SER A 219 -3.85 11.12 -3.91
C SER A 219 -4.50 12.24 -3.08
N ASN A 220 -4.22 13.50 -3.42
CA ASN A 220 -4.86 14.69 -2.82
C ASN A 220 -6.24 14.96 -3.44
N CYS A 221 -6.48 14.45 -4.64
CA CYS A 221 -7.76 14.48 -5.34
C CYS A 221 -7.93 13.18 -6.14
N ILE A 222 -9.18 12.84 -6.47
CA ILE A 222 -9.47 11.97 -7.62
C ILE A 222 -9.42 12.85 -8.86
N CYS A 223 -8.77 12.38 -9.93
CA CYS A 223 -8.61 13.22 -11.12
C CYS A 223 -9.98 13.59 -11.72
N SER A 224 -10.06 14.81 -12.23
CA SER A 224 -11.24 15.37 -12.92
C SER A 224 -10.87 15.94 -14.30
N LYS A 225 -9.61 16.37 -14.46
CA LYS A 225 -9.04 16.93 -15.68
C LYS A 225 -7.62 16.40 -15.87
N ASN A 226 -7.11 16.45 -17.10
CA ASN A 226 -5.78 15.93 -17.42
C ASN A 226 -4.67 16.60 -16.60
N ALA A 227 -4.81 17.88 -16.27
CA ALA A 227 -3.83 18.62 -15.46
C ALA A 227 -3.66 18.06 -14.02
N ASP A 228 -4.63 17.30 -13.51
CA ASP A 228 -4.55 16.66 -12.19
C ASP A 228 -3.56 15.48 -12.18
N CYS A 229 -3.23 14.95 -13.37
CA CYS A 229 -2.36 13.82 -13.60
C CYS A 229 -0.95 14.24 -14.04
N ALA A 230 0.02 13.34 -13.90
CA ALA A 230 1.40 13.60 -14.31
C ALA A 230 1.53 13.79 -15.84
N THR A 231 2.63 14.39 -16.27
CA THR A 231 3.01 14.46 -17.70
C THR A 231 2.97 13.06 -18.33
N GLY A 232 2.33 12.94 -19.50
CA GLY A 232 2.16 11.66 -20.19
C GLY A 232 0.96 10.84 -19.70
N GLN A 233 0.16 11.38 -18.77
CA GLN A 233 -1.09 10.77 -18.32
C GLN A 233 -2.29 11.69 -18.62
N ILE A 234 -3.45 11.07 -18.77
CA ILE A 234 -4.75 11.75 -18.88
C ILE A 234 -5.71 11.25 -17.81
N CYS A 235 -6.63 12.10 -17.39
CA CYS A 235 -7.70 11.66 -16.53
C CYS A 235 -8.76 10.94 -17.37
N LYS A 236 -8.95 9.65 -17.12
CA LYS A 236 -9.90 8.82 -17.87
C LYS A 236 -10.58 7.81 -16.97
N LYS A 237 -11.81 7.42 -17.33
CA LYS A 237 -12.50 6.33 -16.65
C LYS A 237 -11.85 4.98 -16.96
N MET A 238 -11.62 4.20 -15.91
CA MET A 238 -11.23 2.79 -15.96
C MET A 238 -11.98 2.04 -14.87
N TYR A 239 -12.64 0.94 -15.24
CA TYR A 239 -13.47 0.16 -14.31
C TYR A 239 -14.49 1.02 -13.54
N GLY A 240 -15.07 2.02 -14.21
CA GLY A 240 -16.04 2.96 -13.61
C GLY A 240 -15.43 4.13 -12.82
N PHE A 241 -14.13 4.11 -12.54
CA PHE A 241 -13.43 5.09 -11.71
C PHE A 241 -12.56 6.05 -12.52
N ASN A 242 -12.45 7.31 -12.09
CA ASN A 242 -11.54 8.27 -12.72
C ASN A 242 -10.11 7.98 -12.26
N VAL A 243 -9.21 7.78 -13.21
CA VAL A 243 -7.81 7.44 -12.94
C VAL A 243 -6.87 8.21 -13.88
N CYS A 244 -5.65 8.42 -13.42
CA CYS A 244 -4.56 8.90 -14.24
C CYS A 244 -3.99 7.75 -15.08
N LYS A 245 -4.42 7.70 -16.33
CA LYS A 245 -4.06 6.67 -17.29
C LYS A 245 -2.93 7.14 -18.19
N ASP A 246 -1.92 6.30 -18.39
CA ASP A 246 -0.82 6.58 -19.30
C ASP A 246 -1.33 6.68 -20.76
N VAL A 247 -0.91 7.73 -21.47
CA VAL A 247 -1.34 8.03 -22.86
C VAL A 247 -0.57 7.17 -23.87
N LEU A 248 0.71 6.93 -23.59
CA LEU A 248 1.52 5.96 -24.31
C LEU A 248 1.43 4.65 -23.52
N ARG A 249 1.30 3.50 -24.21
CA ARG A 249 1.67 2.23 -23.58
C ARG A 249 3.14 2.41 -23.21
N GLN A 250 3.43 2.74 -21.94
CA GLN A 250 4.67 2.30 -21.35
C GLN A 250 4.58 0.78 -21.39
N ILE A 251 5.03 0.22 -22.51
CA ILE A 251 5.50 -1.15 -22.56
C ILE A 251 6.50 -1.15 -21.42
N LEU A 252 6.13 -1.75 -20.29
CA LEU A 252 7.12 -2.20 -19.33
C LEU A 252 8.16 -2.90 -20.20
N PRO A 253 9.41 -2.41 -20.30
CA PRO A 253 10.39 -3.16 -21.03
C PRO A 253 10.42 -4.52 -20.31
N LEU A 254 9.99 -5.56 -21.03
CA LEU A 254 10.26 -6.96 -20.66
C LEU A 254 11.76 -7.18 -20.37
N ASN A 255 12.59 -6.22 -20.81
CA ASN A 255 14.04 -6.13 -20.65
C ASN A 255 14.53 -5.50 -19.34
N LEU A 256 13.68 -5.23 -18.33
CA LEU A 256 14.21 -4.86 -17.00
C LEU A 256 14.99 -5.99 -16.30
N PHE A 257 15.15 -7.15 -16.95
CA PHE A 257 16.04 -8.24 -16.53
C PHE A 257 17.31 -8.40 -17.38
N THR A 258 17.55 -7.58 -18.42
CA THR A 258 18.75 -7.77 -19.29
C THR A 258 20.00 -7.06 -18.80
N HIS A 259 19.96 -6.35 -17.66
CA HIS A 259 21.12 -5.62 -17.12
C HIS A 259 21.59 -6.07 -15.73
N VAL A 260 21.14 -7.23 -15.24
CA VAL A 260 21.89 -7.93 -14.18
C VAL A 260 22.88 -8.88 -14.86
N THR A 261 23.80 -8.30 -15.63
CA THR A 261 25.00 -8.98 -16.16
C THR A 261 26.26 -8.48 -15.46
N ASP A 262 26.14 -8.00 -14.22
CA ASP A 262 27.31 -7.85 -13.37
C ASP A 262 27.78 -9.25 -12.99
N GLU A 263 28.88 -9.68 -13.60
CA GLU A 263 29.62 -10.91 -13.30
C GLU A 263 29.88 -11.11 -11.79
N LEU A 264 29.80 -10.05 -10.98
CA LEU A 264 29.93 -10.13 -9.53
C LEU A 264 28.75 -10.81 -8.82
N VAL A 265 27.52 -10.70 -9.34
CA VAL A 265 26.33 -11.34 -8.73
C VAL A 265 26.25 -12.81 -9.12
N LEU A 266 26.62 -13.14 -10.38
CA LEU A 266 26.68 -14.53 -10.86
C LEU A 266 27.78 -15.33 -10.17
N ARG A 267 28.94 -14.72 -9.86
CA ARG A 267 30.02 -15.40 -9.10
C ARG A 267 29.65 -15.77 -7.67
N LYS A 268 28.66 -15.11 -7.05
CA LYS A 268 28.15 -15.52 -5.72
C LYS A 268 27.08 -16.61 -5.79
N ILE A 269 26.42 -16.78 -6.92
CA ILE A 269 25.42 -17.85 -7.12
C ILE A 269 26.09 -19.16 -7.58
N SER A 270 27.19 -19.09 -8.33
CA SER A 270 27.94 -20.28 -8.78
C SER A 270 28.62 -21.06 -7.65
N ASN A 271 28.81 -20.48 -6.46
CA ASN A 271 29.42 -21.17 -5.31
C ASN A 271 28.42 -21.92 -4.42
N LEU A 272 27.13 -21.97 -4.78
CA LEU A 272 26.13 -22.82 -4.09
C LEU A 272 25.77 -24.10 -4.86
N PHE A 273 26.37 -24.33 -6.04
CA PHE A 273 26.30 -25.60 -6.75
C PHE A 273 27.71 -26.20 -6.86
N ALA A 274 28.24 -26.63 -5.74
CA ALA A 274 29.28 -27.63 -5.73
C ALA A 274 29.11 -28.51 -4.48
N VAL A 275 29.06 -29.81 -4.75
CA VAL A 275 29.04 -30.95 -3.83
C VAL A 275 27.64 -31.45 -3.42
N VAL A 276 27.44 -32.69 -3.87
CA VAL A 276 26.55 -33.78 -3.46
C VAL A 276 25.98 -33.65 -2.05
#